data_AF-A0A926ZE36-F1
#
_entry.id   AF-A0A926ZE36-F1
#
_cell.length_a   1.000
_cell.length_b   1.000
_cell.length_c   1.000
_cell.angle_alpha   90.00
_cell.angle_beta   90.00
_cell.angle_gamma   90.00
#
_symmetry.space_group_name_H-M   'P 1'
#
loop_
_entity.id
_entity.type
_entity.pdbx_description
1 polymer ?
#
loop_
_entity_poly.entity_id
_entity_poly.type
_entity_poly.pdbx_seq_one_letter_code
_entity_poly.pdbx_strand_id
1 'polypeptide(L)'
;MNAKLVETLAQIIETLSKEERTLLEEKLKKPDRREVMKQIEEHRAEISARRGGKPISPPVEDIIHQMREERTEQIMSASFPQFYPEET
;
A
#
# COMPACT_ATOMS: atom_id res chain seq x y z
N MET A 1 12.23 -24.31 -4.66
CA MET A 1 13.10 -23.30 -5.30
C MET A 1 13.22 -23.67 -6.77
N ASN A 2 13.06 -22.73 -7.70
CA ASN A 2 13.14 -23.04 -9.14
C ASN A 2 14.60 -22.96 -9.60
N ALA A 3 15.32 -24.08 -9.54
CA ALA A 3 16.77 -24.13 -9.81
C ALA A 3 17.12 -23.71 -11.25
N LYS A 4 16.32 -24.12 -12.24
CA LYS A 4 16.52 -23.78 -13.65
C LYS A 4 16.43 -22.29 -13.91
N LEU A 5 15.49 -21.61 -13.24
CA LEU A 5 15.36 -20.16 -13.31
C LEU A 5 16.61 -19.46 -12.76
N VAL A 6 17.10 -19.88 -11.60
CA VAL A 6 18.28 -19.30 -10.95
C VAL A 6 19.53 -19.48 -11.82
N GLU A 7 19.70 -20.66 -12.41
CA GLU A 7 20.83 -20.97 -13.30
C GLU A 7 20.80 -20.14 -14.58
N THR A 8 19.62 -19.96 -15.18
CA THR A 8 19.43 -19.10 -16.35
C THR A 8 19.77 -17.64 -16.03
N LEU A 9 19.36 -17.14 -14.86
CA LEU A 9 19.67 -15.78 -14.41
C LEU A 9 21.18 -15.58 -14.18
N ALA A 10 21.87 -16.57 -13.61
CA ALA A 10 23.31 -16.50 -13.39
C ALA A 10 24.08 -16.36 -14.72
N GLN A 11 23.72 -17.17 -15.73
CA GLN A 11 24.33 -17.09 -17.07
C GLN A 11 24.10 -15.72 -17.72
N ILE A 12 22.90 -15.18 -17.62
CA ILE A 12 22.59 -13.84 -18.16
C ILE A 12 23.47 -12.79 -17.48
N ILE A 13 23.55 -12.79 -16.15
CA ILE A 13 24.36 -11.83 -15.38
C ILE A 13 25.85 -11.92 -15.75
N GLU A 14 26.36 -13.12 -16.00
CA GLU A 14 27.75 -13.32 -16.43
C GLU A 14 28.06 -12.64 -17.77
N THR A 15 27.11 -12.67 -18.71
CA THR A 15 27.26 -12.07 -20.05
C THR A 15 27.15 -10.54 -20.08
N LEU A 16 26.66 -9.91 -19.01
CA LEU A 16 26.51 -8.46 -18.95
C LEU A 16 27.86 -7.73 -18.93
N SER A 17 27.94 -6.66 -19.70
CA SER A 17 29.03 -5.67 -19.64
C SER A 17 29.05 -4.92 -18.30
N LYS A 18 30.13 -4.18 -18.04
CA LYS A 18 30.26 -3.39 -16.80
C LYS A 18 29.15 -2.34 -16.64
N GLU A 19 28.76 -1.70 -17.74
CA GLU A 19 27.70 -0.69 -17.77
C GLU A 19 26.34 -1.32 -17.45
N GLU A 20 26.03 -2.46 -18.08
CA GLU A 20 24.79 -3.20 -17.85
C GLU A 20 24.70 -3.78 -16.44
N ARG A 21 25.83 -4.25 -15.86
CA ARG A 21 25.88 -4.67 -14.46
C ARG A 21 25.61 -3.52 -13.50
N THR A 22 26.17 -2.34 -13.77
CA THR A 22 25.95 -1.15 -12.94
C THR A 22 24.47 -0.74 -12.99
N LEU A 23 23.86 -0.77 -14.18
CA LEU A 23 22.43 -0.50 -14.34
C LEU A 23 21.56 -1.55 -13.64
N LEU A 24 21.92 -2.84 -13.73
CA LEU A 24 21.22 -3.91 -13.04
C LEU A 24 21.29 -3.73 -11.51
N GLU A 25 22.45 -3.40 -10.97
CA GLU A 25 22.63 -3.12 -9.54
C GLU A 25 21.80 -1.91 -9.08
N GLU A 26 21.73 -0.86 -9.88
CA GLU A 26 20.88 0.31 -9.60
C GLU A 26 19.39 -0.08 -9.58
N LYS A 27 18.94 -0.91 -10.53
CA LYS A 27 17.54 -1.39 -10.59
C LYS A 27 17.20 -2.37 -9.47
N LEU A 28 18.16 -3.18 -9.04
CA LEU A 28 18.01 -4.12 -7.93
C LEU A 28 18.17 -3.45 -6.56
N LYS A 29 18.65 -2.21 -6.53
CA LYS A 29 18.76 -1.41 -5.32
C LYS A 29 17.38 -1.27 -4.72
N LYS A 30 17.16 -1.99 -3.61
CA LYS A 30 15.96 -1.78 -2.80
C LYS A 30 16.00 -0.33 -2.31
N PRO A 31 14.84 0.36 -2.28
CA PRO A 31 14.78 1.68 -1.66
C PRO A 31 15.37 1.57 -0.26
N ASP A 32 16.25 2.51 0.09
CA ASP A 32 16.89 2.49 1.39
C ASP A 32 15.79 2.59 2.43
N ARG A 33 15.66 1.55 3.26
CA ARG A 33 14.66 1.49 4.32
C ARG A 33 14.74 2.75 5.18
N ARG A 34 15.94 3.30 5.39
CA ARG A 34 16.15 4.53 6.15
C ARG A 34 15.55 5.76 5.45
N GLU A 35 15.70 5.83 4.12
CA GLU A 35 15.14 6.90 3.31
C GLU A 35 13.62 6.83 3.26
N VAL A 36 13.04 5.63 3.10
CA VAL A 36 11.59 5.42 3.15
C VAL A 36 11.03 5.81 4.53
N MET A 37 11.71 5.43 5.61
CA MET A 37 11.28 5.81 6.96
C MET A 37 11.34 7.33 7.17
N LYS A 38 12.36 8.00 6.64
CA LYS A 38 12.46 9.47 6.68
C LYS A 38 11.29 10.13 5.95
N GLN A 39 10.93 9.65 4.77
CA GLN A 39 9.78 10.16 4.02
C GLN A 39 8.46 9.98 4.77
N ILE A 40 8.28 8.83 5.45
CA ILE A 40 7.10 8.58 6.28
C ILE A 40 7.02 9.59 7.44
N GLU A 41 8.13 9.86 8.11
CA GLU A 41 8.20 10.83 9.21
C GLU A 41 7.91 12.25 8.74
N GLU A 42 8.45 12.65 7.59
CA GLU A 42 8.19 13.96 6.97
C GLU A 42 6.70 14.14 6.65
N HIS A 43 6.09 13.17 5.98
CA HIS A 43 4.65 13.20 5.70
C HIS A 43 3.80 13.22 6.97
N ARG A 44 4.19 12.46 8.01
CA ARG A 44 3.50 12.48 9.30
C ARG A 44 3.57 13.87 9.93
N ALA A 45 4.73 14.53 9.89
CA ALA A 45 4.91 15.87 10.42
C ALA A 45 4.05 16.89 9.66
N GLU A 46 4.02 16.82 8.33
CA GLU A 46 3.15 17.68 7.52
C GLU A 46 1.67 17.51 7.84
N ILE A 47 1.20 16.26 7.92
CA ILE A 47 -0.20 15.96 8.25
C ILE A 47 -0.53 16.48 9.65
N SER A 48 0.36 16.29 10.62
CA SER A 48 0.18 16.80 11.99
C SER A 48 0.11 18.33 12.02
N ALA A 49 1.02 19.00 11.30
CA ALA A 49 1.06 20.46 11.21
C ALA A 49 -0.20 21.04 10.57
N ARG A 50 -0.66 20.47 9.44
CA ARG A 50 -1.91 20.86 8.76
C ARG A 50 -3.12 20.73 9.69
N ARG A 51 -3.08 19.79 10.63
CA ARG A 51 -4.17 19.51 11.58
C ARG A 51 -4.01 20.28 12.89
N GLY A 52 -3.01 21.16 13.00
CA GLY A 52 -2.72 21.91 14.22
C GLY A 52 -2.41 21.02 15.43
N GLY A 53 -1.82 19.84 15.18
CA GLY A 53 -1.56 18.84 16.21
C GLY A 53 -2.80 18.13 16.76
N LYS A 54 -4.00 18.41 16.23
CA LYS A 54 -5.24 17.78 16.71
C LYS A 54 -5.33 16.31 16.28
N PRO A 55 -5.87 15.40 17.11
CA PRO A 55 -6.18 14.02 16.72
C PRO A 55 -7.15 13.96 15.54
N ILE A 56 -7.13 12.87 14.76
CA ILE A 56 -8.09 12.64 13.65
C ILE A 56 -9.50 12.69 14.25
N SER A 57 -10.38 13.48 13.61
CA SER A 57 -11.76 13.68 14.03
C SER A 57 -12.68 13.43 12.83
N PRO A 58 -13.64 12.50 12.94
CA PRO A 58 -13.88 11.64 14.10
C PRO A 58 -12.72 10.64 14.36
N PRO A 59 -12.60 10.07 15.57
CA PRO A 59 -11.67 8.99 15.86
C PRO A 59 -11.67 7.92 14.77
N VAL A 60 -10.51 7.33 14.50
CA VAL A 60 -10.36 6.34 13.42
C VAL A 60 -11.26 5.13 13.66
N GLU A 61 -11.45 4.78 14.92
CA GLU A 61 -12.37 3.73 15.36
C GLU A 61 -13.80 4.01 14.90
N ASP A 62 -14.27 5.24 15.09
CA ASP A 62 -15.62 5.64 14.68
C ASP A 62 -15.78 5.63 13.16
N ILE A 63 -14.74 6.04 12.43
CA ILE A 63 -14.72 5.93 10.95
C ILE A 63 -14.82 4.46 10.53
N ILE A 64 -14.04 3.58 11.16
CA ILE A 64 -14.06 2.14 10.85
C ILE A 64 -15.42 1.53 11.18
N HIS A 65 -16.02 1.92 12.31
CA HIS A 65 -17.36 1.48 12.71
C HIS A 65 -18.38 1.92 11.66
N GLN A 66 -18.41 3.20 11.29
CA GLN A 66 -19.32 3.72 10.27
C GLN A 66 -19.17 2.98 8.93
N MET A 67 -17.93 2.78 8.46
CA MET A 67 -17.66 2.04 7.23
C MET A 67 -18.11 0.58 7.27
N ARG A 68 -18.15 -0.03 8.45
CA ARG A 68 -18.64 -1.41 8.63
C ARG A 68 -20.16 -1.46 8.63
N GLU A 69 -20.82 -0.50 9.27
CA GLU A 69 -22.29 -0.40 9.26
C GLU A 69 -22.79 -0.18 7.83
N GLU A 70 -22.25 0.80 7.11
CA GLU A 70 -22.61 1.08 5.71
C GLU A 70 -22.42 -0.13 4.80
N ARG A 71 -21.31 -0.85 4.97
CA ARG A 71 -21.04 -2.07 4.20
C ARG A 71 -22.00 -3.19 4.57
N THR A 72 -22.33 -3.33 5.84
CA THR A 72 -23.28 -4.34 6.31
C THR A 72 -24.65 -4.07 5.71
N GLU A 73 -25.08 -2.80 5.73
CA GLU A 73 -26.33 -2.37 5.12
C GLU A 73 -26.37 -2.64 3.61
N GLN A 74 -25.30 -2.31 2.88
CA GLN A 74 -25.17 -2.64 1.45
C GLN A 74 -25.26 -4.15 1.18
N ILE A 75 -24.63 -4.97 2.03
CA ILE A 75 -24.69 -6.44 1.89
C ILE A 75 -26.11 -6.93 2.18
N MET A 76 -26.76 -6.41 3.22
CA MET A 76 -28.12 -6.80 3.59
C MET A 76 -29.14 -6.40 2.54
N SER A 77 -29.07 -5.17 2.00
CA SER A 77 -29.96 -4.71 0.94
C SER A 77 -29.78 -5.52 -0.35
N ALA A 78 -28.54 -5.83 -0.74
CA ALA A 78 -28.26 -6.65 -1.91
C ALA A 78 -28.70 -8.11 -1.73
N SER A 79 -28.58 -8.67 -0.53
CA SER A 79 -28.91 -10.07 -0.25
C SER A 79 -30.40 -10.28 0.02
N PHE A 80 -31.08 -9.26 0.54
CA PHE A 80 -32.48 -9.34 0.96
C PHE A 80 -33.30 -8.11 0.50
N PRO A 81 -33.38 -7.84 -0.82
CA PRO A 81 -33.97 -6.62 -1.36
C PRO A 81 -35.45 -6.42 -0.99
N GLN A 82 -36.19 -7.51 -0.70
CA GLN A 82 -37.59 -7.45 -0.29
C GLN A 82 -37.83 -6.78 1.08
N PHE A 83 -36.81 -6.66 1.93
CA PHE A 83 -36.90 -5.98 3.23
C PHE A 83 -36.38 -4.54 3.20
N TYR A 84 -35.82 -4.10 2.07
CA TYR A 84 -35.23 -2.78 1.87
C TYR A 84 -35.70 -2.19 0.54
N PRO A 85 -36.99 -1.82 0.40
CA PRO A 85 -37.48 -1.17 -0.81
C PRO A 85 -36.76 0.17 -0.99
N GLU A 86 -36.21 0.42 -2.17
CA GLU A 86 -35.65 1.73 -2.49
C GLU A 86 -36.78 2.78 -2.41
N GLU A 87 -36.60 3.80 -1.57
CA GLU A 87 -37.54 4.92 -1.47
C GLU A 87 -37.56 5.64 -2.84
N THR A 88 -38.68 5.50 -3.57
CA THR A 88 -38.96 6.19 -4.85
C THR A 88 -39.42 7.62 -4.64
#